data_AF-A0A832C9F9-F1
#
_entry.id   AF-A0A832C9F9-F1
#
_cell.length_a   1.000
_cell.length_b   1.000
_cell.length_c   1.000
_cell.angle_alpha   90.00
_cell.angle_beta   90.00
_cell.angle_gamma   90.00
#
_symmetry.space_group_name_H-M   'P 1'
#
loop_
_entity.id
_entity.type
_entity.pdbx_description
1 polymer ?
#
loop_
_entity_poly.entity_id
_entity_poly.type
_entity_poly.pdbx_seq_one_letter_code
_entity_poly.pdbx_strand_id
1 'polypeptide(L)'
;SGFLGFVALNSEFPQVNPAGSVLLPLLTGLFGAPVLLISAFSNSSNIPRQERRLAFPSVFAALKGSIAGFFVSIFPGISSGVATVVSSIGERSDRGYIVTMSSANTANAILCFFMLIAAGRTRSGASDALKSLNLVPSFQEIAILSIFSGIVAFLLTIFFGLLIAEKIEKIDGRKLSLSVLVFLTAIVLLLTGLQGLAILLSAIPIGLSTHFLGVRRINCMGCLMVPVMIWYTG
;
A
#
# COMPACT_ATOMS: atom_id res chain seq x y z
N SER A 1 15.41 -9.17 3.98
CA SER A 1 13.93 -9.22 4.00
C SER A 1 13.40 -10.62 3.77
N GLY A 2 13.89 -11.36 2.76
CA GLY A 2 13.43 -12.72 2.43
C GLY A 2 13.46 -13.70 3.60
N PHE A 3 14.59 -13.79 4.30
CA PHE A 3 14.71 -14.63 5.50
C PHE A 3 13.69 -14.28 6.59
N LEU A 4 13.54 -12.98 6.92
CA LEU A 4 12.54 -12.54 7.89
C LEU A 4 11.12 -12.93 7.46
N GLY A 5 10.80 -12.76 6.17
CA GLY A 5 9.51 -13.18 5.63
C GLY A 5 9.29 -14.69 5.70
N PHE A 6 10.33 -15.49 5.44
CA PHE A 6 10.26 -16.95 5.58
C PHE A 6 10.01 -17.38 7.02
N VAL A 7 10.71 -16.79 7.99
CA VAL A 7 10.49 -17.07 9.41
C VAL A 7 9.08 -16.64 9.82
N ALA A 8 8.68 -15.41 9.49
CA ALA A 8 7.39 -14.86 9.89
C ALA A 8 6.21 -15.65 9.28
N LEU A 9 6.26 -16.03 8.00
CA LEU A 9 5.15 -16.75 7.37
C LEU A 9 5.06 -18.22 7.77
N ASN A 10 6.14 -18.83 8.26
CA ASN A 10 6.15 -20.24 8.67
C ASN A 10 6.05 -20.47 10.18
N SER A 11 6.23 -19.45 11.01
CA SER A 11 6.00 -19.60 12.45
C SER A 11 4.50 -19.65 12.75
N GLU A 12 4.08 -20.62 13.57
CA GLU A 12 2.71 -20.70 14.09
C GLU A 12 2.44 -19.48 14.99
N PHE A 13 1.82 -18.45 14.41
CA PHE A 13 1.38 -17.29 15.15
C PHE A 13 0.09 -17.62 15.91
N PRO A 14 0.07 -17.53 17.25
CA PRO A 14 -1.17 -17.45 17.99
C PRO A 14 -1.82 -16.14 17.56
N GLN A 15 -2.78 -16.22 16.64
CA GLN A 15 -3.60 -15.07 16.30
C GLN A 15 -4.37 -14.69 17.57
N VAL A 16 -3.88 -13.66 18.26
CA VAL A 16 -4.54 -13.09 19.45
C VAL A 16 -5.96 -12.63 19.07
N ASN A 17 -6.15 -12.26 17.81
CA ASN A 17 -7.42 -11.89 17.22
C ASN A 17 -7.59 -12.53 15.84
N PRO A 18 -8.77 -13.03 15.45
CA PRO A 18 -9.04 -13.52 14.08
C PRO A 18 -8.81 -12.48 12.97
N ALA A 19 -8.77 -11.19 13.29
CA ALA A 19 -8.38 -10.13 12.35
C ALA A 19 -6.85 -9.91 12.25
N GLY A 20 -6.05 -10.59 13.08
CA GLY A 20 -4.61 -10.46 13.15
C GLY A 20 -3.89 -11.21 12.04
N SER A 21 -3.14 -10.48 11.20
CA SER A 21 -2.29 -11.06 10.16
C SER A 21 -0.82 -10.75 10.44
N VAL A 22 0.06 -11.73 10.26
CA VAL A 22 1.52 -11.57 10.29
C VAL A 22 2.01 -10.51 9.30
N LEU A 23 1.27 -10.30 8.20
CA LEU A 23 1.59 -9.30 7.20
C LEU A 23 1.54 -7.88 7.76
N LEU A 24 0.68 -7.62 8.75
CA LEU A 24 0.53 -6.29 9.33
C LEU A 24 1.83 -5.79 9.98
N PRO A 25 2.40 -6.45 11.02
CA PRO A 25 3.67 -6.02 11.61
C PRO A 25 4.84 -6.08 10.61
N LEU A 26 4.89 -7.10 9.76
CA LEU A 26 5.96 -7.28 8.78
C LEU A 26 6.02 -6.15 7.76
N LEU A 27 4.90 -5.83 7.10
CA LEU A 27 4.83 -4.78 6.09
C LEU A 27 4.92 -3.39 6.73
N THR A 28 4.34 -3.20 7.91
CA THR A 28 4.49 -1.95 8.67
C THR A 28 5.95 -1.69 8.99
N GLY A 29 6.68 -2.69 9.48
CA GLY A 29 8.10 -2.53 9.82
C GLY A 29 9.02 -2.40 8.60
N LEU A 30 8.72 -3.07 7.48
CA LEU A 30 9.55 -2.97 6.27
C LEU A 30 9.33 -1.68 5.47
N PHE A 31 8.10 -1.15 5.48
CA PHE A 31 7.71 -0.04 4.58
C PHE A 31 7.23 1.20 5.32
N GLY A 32 6.33 1.07 6.30
CA GLY A 32 5.68 2.21 6.96
C GLY A 32 6.55 2.89 8.02
N ALA A 33 6.88 2.15 9.09
CA ALA A 33 7.64 2.67 10.23
C ALA A 33 9.00 3.31 9.84
N PRO A 34 9.79 2.75 8.90
CA PRO A 34 11.02 3.40 8.45
C PRO A 34 10.78 4.78 7.83
N VAL A 35 9.71 4.96 7.02
CA VAL A 35 9.36 6.26 6.43
C VAL A 35 8.98 7.25 7.54
N LEU A 36 8.17 6.82 8.50
CA LEU A 36 7.73 7.65 9.61
C LEU A 36 8.91 8.05 10.51
N LEU A 37 9.84 7.13 10.78
CA LEU A 37 11.06 7.41 11.55
C LEU A 37 11.95 8.41 10.82
N ILE A 38 12.22 8.21 9.54
CA ILE A 38 13.02 9.16 8.75
C ILE A 38 12.34 10.53 8.75
N SER A 39 11.03 10.59 8.52
CA SER A 39 10.25 11.83 8.56
C SER A 39 10.29 12.51 9.93
N ALA A 40 10.20 11.74 11.02
CA ALA A 40 10.22 12.26 12.38
C ALA A 40 11.58 12.82 12.82
N PHE A 41 12.69 12.28 12.28
CA PHE A 41 14.05 12.65 12.68
C PHE A 41 14.80 13.48 11.62
N SER A 42 14.17 13.79 10.48
CA SER A 42 14.74 14.70 9.49
C SER A 42 14.50 16.16 9.86
N ASN A 43 15.46 17.04 9.55
CA ASN A 43 15.42 18.46 9.91
C ASN A 43 14.32 19.29 9.20
N SER A 44 13.66 18.76 8.16
CA SER A 44 12.55 19.42 7.48
C SER A 44 11.20 18.97 8.05
N SER A 45 10.89 19.34 9.29
CA SER A 45 9.64 18.97 9.96
C SER A 45 8.42 19.75 9.49
N ASN A 46 8.62 20.84 8.73
CA ASN A 46 7.54 21.76 8.37
C ASN A 46 7.00 21.43 6.99
N ILE A 47 5.68 21.27 6.93
CA ILE A 47 4.95 21.03 5.69
C ILE A 47 4.95 22.34 4.89
N PRO A 48 5.35 22.31 3.60
CA PRO A 48 5.41 23.52 2.79
C PRO A 48 4.02 24.13 2.60
N ARG A 49 4.00 25.42 2.26
CA ARG A 49 2.75 26.15 1.98
C ARG A 49 1.97 25.48 0.85
N GLN A 50 0.68 25.27 1.08
CA GLN A 50 -0.23 24.59 0.16
C GLN A 50 -0.90 25.60 -0.77
N GLU A 51 -0.93 25.32 -2.06
CA GLU A 51 -1.67 26.11 -3.03
C GLU A 51 -2.95 25.41 -3.45
N ARG A 52 -4.08 26.12 -3.40
CA ARG A 52 -5.39 25.60 -3.83
C ARG A 52 -5.57 25.76 -5.33
N ARG A 53 -4.82 24.99 -6.12
CA ARG A 53 -4.98 24.95 -7.59
C ARG A 53 -5.52 23.59 -8.02
N LEU A 54 -6.71 23.60 -8.60
CA LEU A 54 -7.24 22.45 -9.31
C LEU A 54 -6.68 22.45 -10.73
N ALA A 55 -6.24 21.28 -11.18
CA ALA A 55 -5.74 21.05 -12.53
C ALA A 55 -6.28 19.73 -13.04
N PHE A 56 -6.56 19.68 -14.35
CA PHE A 56 -6.93 18.43 -14.99
C PHE A 56 -5.73 17.47 -15.03
N PRO A 57 -5.94 16.18 -14.75
CA PRO A 57 -4.88 15.19 -14.82
C PRO A 57 -4.48 14.93 -16.28
N SER A 58 -3.23 14.51 -16.50
CA SER A 58 -2.79 14.06 -17.82
C SER A 58 -3.46 12.74 -18.19
N VAL A 59 -4.25 12.74 -19.27
CA VAL A 59 -4.93 11.55 -19.80
C VAL A 59 -3.91 10.47 -20.18
N PHE A 60 -2.76 10.87 -20.75
CA PHE A 60 -1.71 9.93 -21.13
C PHE A 60 -1.04 9.28 -19.91
N ALA A 61 -0.79 10.06 -18.85
CA ALA A 61 -0.30 9.54 -17.58
C ALA A 61 -1.29 8.56 -16.94
N ALA A 62 -2.59 8.90 -17.00
CA ALA A 62 -3.66 8.04 -16.51
C ALA A 62 -3.72 6.72 -17.29
N LEU A 63 -3.68 6.77 -18.63
CA LEU A 63 -3.71 5.59 -19.49
C LEU A 63 -2.51 4.66 -19.25
N LYS A 64 -1.29 5.22 -19.18
CA LYS A 64 -0.07 4.46 -18.85
C LYS A 64 -0.19 3.74 -17.52
N GLY A 65 -0.69 4.44 -16.49
CA GLY A 65 -0.92 3.83 -15.19
C GLY A 65 -1.98 2.73 -15.25
N SER A 66 -3.11 2.93 -15.94
CA SER A 66 -4.16 1.91 -16.06
C SER A 66 -3.66 0.63 -16.73
N ILE A 67 -2.86 0.75 -17.80
CA ILE A 67 -2.25 -0.40 -18.47
C ILE A 67 -1.30 -1.15 -17.53
N ALA A 68 -0.48 -0.44 -16.76
CA ALA A 68 0.39 -1.07 -15.78
C ALA A 68 -0.41 -1.77 -14.67
N GLY A 69 -1.45 -1.12 -14.15
CA GLY A 69 -2.37 -1.69 -13.17
C GLY A 69 -3.03 -2.98 -13.67
N PHE A 70 -3.34 -3.06 -14.96
CA PHE A 70 -3.81 -4.28 -15.59
C PHE A 70 -2.81 -5.42 -15.50
N PHE A 71 -1.56 -5.20 -15.91
CA PHE A 71 -0.54 -6.23 -15.82
C PHE A 71 -0.29 -6.70 -14.38
N VAL A 72 -0.38 -5.79 -13.41
CA VAL A 72 -0.17 -6.09 -11.99
C VAL A 72 -1.29 -6.97 -11.44
N SER A 73 -2.53 -6.75 -11.87
CA SER A 73 -3.67 -7.55 -11.43
C SER A 73 -3.62 -9.00 -11.95
N ILE A 74 -3.05 -9.20 -13.14
CA ILE A 74 -3.00 -10.51 -13.81
C ILE A 74 -1.85 -11.35 -13.26
N PHE A 75 -0.65 -10.78 -13.21
CA PHE A 75 0.56 -11.54 -12.89
C PHE A 75 0.77 -11.65 -11.37
N PRO A 76 0.79 -12.89 -10.81
CA PRO A 76 1.08 -13.07 -9.39
C PRO A 76 2.51 -12.60 -9.08
N GLY A 77 2.69 -11.99 -7.91
CA GLY A 77 4.00 -11.49 -7.46
C GLY A 77 4.38 -10.09 -7.98
N ILE A 78 3.64 -9.50 -8.91
CA ILE A 78 3.80 -8.08 -9.26
C ILE A 78 3.01 -7.25 -8.24
N SER A 79 3.70 -6.40 -7.48
CA SER A 79 3.05 -5.50 -6.52
C SER A 79 2.69 -4.16 -7.16
N SER A 80 1.78 -3.42 -6.51
CA SER A 80 1.49 -2.01 -6.85
C SER A 80 2.74 -1.12 -6.84
N GLY A 81 3.75 -1.46 -6.03
CA GLY A 81 5.05 -0.78 -6.06
C GLY A 81 5.81 -1.02 -7.36
N VAL A 82 5.81 -2.26 -7.88
CA VAL A 82 6.40 -2.57 -9.20
C VAL A 82 5.61 -1.85 -10.29
N ALA A 83 4.27 -1.90 -10.21
CA ALA A 83 3.37 -1.19 -11.12
C ALA A 83 3.76 0.27 -11.26
N THR A 84 3.87 0.94 -10.13
CA THR A 84 4.14 2.38 -10.02
C THR A 84 5.50 2.70 -10.61
N VAL A 85 6.52 1.92 -10.28
CA VAL A 85 7.87 2.13 -10.79
C VAL A 85 7.91 1.97 -12.30
N VAL A 86 7.26 0.94 -12.85
CA VAL A 86 7.24 0.69 -14.30
C VAL A 86 6.41 1.73 -15.04
N SER A 87 5.24 2.10 -14.51
CA SER A 87 4.33 3.04 -15.15
C SER A 87 4.84 4.49 -15.13
N SER A 88 5.61 4.85 -14.11
CA SER A 88 6.24 6.16 -13.97
C SER A 88 7.57 6.33 -14.73
N ILE A 89 8.04 5.30 -15.45
CA ILE A 89 9.25 5.43 -16.28
C ILE A 89 9.06 6.55 -17.30
N GLY A 90 9.98 7.52 -17.28
CA GLY A 90 9.96 8.68 -18.16
C GLY A 90 9.01 9.80 -17.72
N GLU A 91 8.28 9.63 -16.61
CA GLU A 91 7.50 10.71 -16.01
C GLU A 91 8.41 11.62 -15.18
N ARG A 92 8.43 12.91 -15.54
CA ARG A 92 9.32 13.90 -14.91
C ARG A 92 8.58 14.87 -13.99
N SER A 93 7.25 14.84 -14.01
CA SER A 93 6.43 15.73 -13.19
C SER A 93 5.86 15.00 -11.98
N ASP A 94 5.91 15.63 -10.80
CA ASP A 94 5.30 15.07 -9.59
C ASP A 94 3.79 14.81 -9.78
N ARG A 95 3.12 15.69 -10.51
CA ARG A 95 1.70 15.54 -10.87
C ARG A 95 1.47 14.33 -11.76
N GLY A 96 2.26 14.16 -12.80
CA GLY A 96 2.17 12.99 -13.69
C GLY A 96 2.44 11.70 -12.92
N TYR A 97 3.43 11.70 -12.02
CA TYR A 97 3.73 10.56 -11.16
C TYR A 97 2.52 10.18 -10.28
N ILE A 98 1.89 11.16 -9.63
CA ILE A 98 0.69 10.94 -8.80
C ILE A 98 -0.47 10.40 -9.64
N VAL A 99 -0.72 10.97 -10.83
CA VAL A 99 -1.79 10.53 -11.73
C VAL A 99 -1.56 9.09 -12.18
N THR A 100 -0.34 8.76 -12.62
CA THR A 100 0.03 7.43 -13.08
C THR A 100 -0.03 6.38 -11.97
N MET A 101 0.44 6.70 -10.76
CA MET A 101 0.34 5.79 -9.61
C MET A 101 -1.12 5.57 -9.20
N SER A 102 -1.91 6.65 -9.16
CA SER A 102 -3.33 6.58 -8.79
C SER A 102 -4.14 5.75 -9.79
N SER A 103 -3.95 5.96 -11.10
CA SER A 103 -4.65 5.18 -12.11
C SER A 103 -4.23 3.71 -12.12
N ALA A 104 -2.95 3.40 -11.88
CA ALA A 104 -2.48 2.03 -11.72
C ALA A 104 -3.14 1.32 -10.53
N ASN A 105 -3.21 1.97 -9.37
CA ASN A 105 -3.87 1.40 -8.19
C ASN A 105 -5.37 1.22 -8.40
N THR A 106 -6.05 2.19 -9.00
CA THR A 106 -7.49 2.09 -9.29
C THR A 106 -7.78 0.97 -10.29
N ALA A 107 -7.02 0.88 -11.38
CA ALA A 107 -7.16 -0.20 -12.35
C ALA A 107 -6.92 -1.57 -11.69
N ASN A 108 -5.85 -1.70 -10.90
CA ASN A 108 -5.57 -2.93 -10.16
C ASN A 108 -6.70 -3.31 -9.19
N ALA A 109 -7.28 -2.35 -8.47
CA ALA A 109 -8.38 -2.60 -7.54
C ALA A 109 -9.62 -3.17 -8.25
N ILE A 110 -10.04 -2.56 -9.36
CA ILE A 110 -11.18 -3.04 -10.16
C ILE A 110 -10.88 -4.44 -10.73
N LEU A 111 -9.68 -4.63 -11.27
CA LEU A 111 -9.29 -5.89 -11.90
C LEU A 111 -9.07 -7.03 -10.91
N CYS A 112 -8.72 -6.75 -9.64
CA CYS A 112 -8.71 -7.77 -8.59
C CYS A 112 -10.10 -8.40 -8.42
N PHE A 113 -11.17 -7.61 -8.49
CA PHE A 113 -12.53 -8.15 -8.45
C PHE A 113 -12.92 -8.83 -9.77
N PHE A 114 -12.47 -8.32 -10.92
CA PHE A 114 -12.64 -9.03 -12.19
C PHE A 114 -11.98 -10.43 -12.17
N MET A 115 -10.77 -10.55 -11.62
CA MET A 115 -10.07 -11.82 -11.44
C MET A 115 -10.78 -12.77 -10.48
N LEU A 116 -11.45 -12.23 -9.46
CA LEU A 116 -12.29 -13.02 -8.58
C LEU A 116 -13.46 -13.65 -9.35
N ILE A 117 -14.17 -12.87 -10.16
CA ILE A 117 -15.30 -13.37 -10.96
C ILE A 117 -14.81 -14.35 -12.05
N ALA A 118 -13.83 -13.95 -12.85
CA ALA A 118 -13.44 -14.68 -14.05
C ALA A 118 -12.60 -15.93 -13.77
N ALA A 119 -11.71 -15.87 -12.77
CA ALA A 119 -10.77 -16.95 -12.48
C ALA A 119 -10.97 -17.59 -11.10
N GLY A 120 -11.89 -17.08 -10.28
CA GLY A 120 -12.10 -17.57 -8.91
C GLY A 120 -10.91 -17.32 -7.98
N ARG A 121 -9.96 -16.46 -8.36
CA ARG A 121 -8.71 -16.21 -7.62
C ARG A 121 -8.78 -14.87 -6.89
N THR A 122 -8.38 -14.87 -5.61
CA THR A 122 -8.30 -13.66 -4.80
C THR A 122 -6.95 -12.98 -5.02
N ARG A 123 -6.98 -11.66 -5.17
CA ARG A 123 -5.78 -10.84 -5.47
C ARG A 123 -5.66 -9.61 -4.56
N SER A 124 -6.66 -9.36 -3.73
CA SER A 124 -6.68 -8.33 -2.70
C SER A 124 -7.45 -8.83 -1.48
N GLY A 125 -7.18 -8.26 -0.30
CA GLY A 125 -7.92 -8.60 0.92
C GLY A 125 -9.42 -8.33 0.80
N ALA A 126 -9.83 -7.31 0.04
CA ALA A 126 -11.24 -7.04 -0.21
C ALA A 126 -11.90 -8.14 -1.07
N SER A 127 -11.22 -8.61 -2.12
CA SER A 127 -11.71 -9.74 -2.94
C SER A 127 -11.75 -11.05 -2.13
N ASP A 128 -10.81 -11.23 -1.21
CA ASP A 128 -10.74 -12.38 -0.33
C ASP A 128 -11.90 -12.40 0.67
N ALA A 129 -12.18 -11.25 1.31
CA ALA A 129 -13.32 -11.11 2.21
C ALA A 129 -14.66 -11.39 1.52
N LEU A 130 -14.89 -10.86 0.30
CA LEU A 130 -16.10 -11.15 -0.47
C LEU A 130 -16.22 -12.64 -0.80
N LYS A 131 -15.11 -13.28 -1.20
CA LYS A 131 -15.09 -14.71 -1.48
C LYS A 131 -15.43 -15.54 -0.23
N SER A 132 -14.85 -15.21 0.92
CA SER A 132 -15.13 -15.90 2.19
C SER A 132 -16.56 -15.74 2.67
N LEU A 133 -17.23 -14.65 2.31
CA LEU A 133 -18.66 -14.42 2.57
C LEU A 133 -19.59 -15.04 1.51
N ASN A 134 -19.04 -15.71 0.49
CA ASN A 134 -19.77 -16.19 -0.69
C ASN A 134 -20.56 -15.07 -1.42
N LEU A 135 -20.07 -13.83 -1.36
CA LEU A 135 -20.65 -12.65 -2.00
C LEU A 135 -19.83 -12.29 -3.25
N VAL A 136 -19.86 -13.14 -4.27
CA VAL A 136 -19.17 -12.85 -5.53
C VAL A 136 -20.07 -11.95 -6.39
N PRO A 137 -19.68 -10.68 -6.65
CA PRO A 137 -20.51 -9.77 -7.40
C PRO A 137 -20.58 -10.15 -8.89
N SER A 138 -21.58 -9.66 -9.60
CA SER A 138 -21.65 -9.77 -11.06
C SER A 138 -20.75 -8.72 -11.75
N PHE A 139 -20.42 -8.92 -13.04
CA PHE A 139 -19.65 -7.92 -13.80
C PHE A 139 -20.35 -6.56 -13.87
N GLN A 140 -21.68 -6.56 -13.94
CA GLN A 140 -22.49 -5.34 -13.95
C GLN A 140 -22.44 -4.63 -12.60
N GLU A 141 -22.53 -5.37 -11.49
CA GLU A 141 -22.39 -4.82 -10.14
C GLU A 141 -21.03 -4.17 -9.93
N ILE A 142 -19.93 -4.84 -10.32
CA ILE A 142 -18.59 -4.23 -10.21
C ILE A 142 -18.52 -2.94 -11.01
N ALA A 143 -19.04 -2.91 -12.24
CA ALA A 143 -19.00 -1.72 -13.07
C ALA A 143 -19.75 -0.55 -12.40
N ILE A 144 -20.97 -0.79 -11.91
CA ILE A 144 -21.80 0.21 -11.22
C ILE A 144 -21.13 0.67 -9.93
N LEU A 145 -20.68 -0.25 -9.09
CA LEU A 145 -20.02 0.05 -7.81
C LEU A 145 -18.70 0.80 -8.02
N SER A 146 -17.94 0.48 -9.06
CA SER A 146 -16.68 1.17 -9.38
C SER A 146 -16.93 2.60 -9.83
N ILE A 147 -17.96 2.84 -10.66
CA ILE A 147 -18.35 4.21 -11.07
C ILE A 147 -18.83 5.00 -9.86
N PHE A 148 -19.73 4.41 -9.06
CA PHE A 148 -20.27 5.06 -7.87
C PHE A 148 -19.16 5.40 -6.86
N SER A 149 -18.29 4.42 -6.55
CA SER A 149 -17.12 4.61 -5.69
C SER A 149 -16.18 5.68 -6.24
N GLY A 150 -15.95 5.72 -7.56
CA GLY A 150 -15.13 6.74 -8.20
C GLY A 150 -15.69 8.15 -8.04
N ILE A 151 -17.00 8.33 -8.23
CA ILE A 151 -17.68 9.64 -8.03
C ILE A 151 -17.57 10.07 -6.57
N VAL A 152 -17.89 9.16 -5.63
CA VAL A 152 -17.82 9.44 -4.19
C VAL A 152 -16.39 9.76 -3.76
N ALA A 153 -15.41 8.96 -4.18
CA ALA A 153 -14.00 9.18 -3.88
C ALA A 153 -13.49 10.51 -4.45
N PHE A 154 -13.90 10.89 -5.66
CA PHE A 154 -13.54 12.18 -6.26
C PHE A 154 -14.07 13.36 -5.42
N LEU A 155 -15.35 13.33 -5.05
CA LEU A 155 -15.97 14.39 -4.23
C LEU A 155 -15.32 14.47 -2.85
N LEU A 156 -15.10 13.34 -2.19
CA LEU A 156 -14.43 13.27 -0.88
C LEU A 156 -12.99 13.77 -0.97
N THR A 157 -12.25 13.43 -2.02
CA THR A 157 -10.86 13.87 -2.22
C THR A 157 -10.77 15.38 -2.37
N ILE A 158 -11.68 16.00 -3.14
CA ILE A 158 -11.72 17.47 -3.26
C ILE A 158 -12.09 18.11 -1.93
N PHE A 159 -13.14 17.60 -1.26
CA PHE A 159 -13.61 18.14 0.01
C PHE A 159 -12.53 18.10 1.09
N PHE A 160 -11.94 16.93 1.33
CA PHE A 160 -10.88 16.77 2.31
C PHE A 160 -9.58 17.44 1.88
N GLY A 161 -9.25 17.45 0.58
CA GLY A 161 -8.07 18.12 0.06
C GLY A 161 -8.08 19.62 0.38
N LEU A 162 -9.21 20.30 0.15
CA LEU A 162 -9.35 21.73 0.45
C LEU A 162 -9.33 22.02 1.97
N LEU A 163 -9.98 21.16 2.77
CA LEU A 163 -10.04 21.29 4.22
C LEU A 163 -8.67 21.06 4.88
N ILE A 164 -7.96 20.03 4.45
CA ILE A 164 -6.66 19.64 5.00
C ILE A 164 -5.59 20.64 4.55
N ALA A 165 -5.62 21.12 3.30
CA ALA A 165 -4.63 22.08 2.77
C ALA A 165 -4.47 23.32 3.67
N GLU A 166 -5.54 23.77 4.34
CA GLU A 166 -5.47 24.93 5.25
C GLU A 166 -4.79 24.62 6.59
N LYS A 167 -5.01 23.41 7.09
CA LYS A 167 -4.61 23.02 8.44
C LYS A 167 -3.23 22.37 8.46
N ILE A 168 -2.86 21.69 7.38
CA ILE A 168 -1.67 20.85 7.32
C ILE A 168 -0.38 21.66 7.41
N GLU A 169 -0.38 22.92 6.94
CA GLU A 169 0.77 23.84 7.09
C GLU A 169 1.16 24.09 8.56
N LYS A 170 0.18 24.05 9.47
CA LYS A 170 0.39 24.29 10.90
C LYS A 170 0.76 23.02 11.68
N ILE A 171 0.70 21.86 11.03
CA ILE A 171 0.98 20.58 11.66
C ILE A 171 2.48 20.35 11.64
N ASP A 172 3.03 20.08 12.82
CA ASP A 172 4.40 19.59 12.97
C ASP A 172 4.48 18.16 12.40
N GLY A 173 5.20 18.00 11.29
CA GLY A 173 5.38 16.72 10.61
C GLY A 173 6.02 15.65 11.48
N ARG A 174 6.84 16.05 12.47
CA ARG A 174 7.43 15.13 13.44
C ARG A 174 6.37 14.57 14.38
N LYS A 175 5.53 15.43 14.96
CA LYS A 175 4.43 15.00 15.83
C LYS A 175 3.45 14.11 15.08
N LEU A 176 3.12 14.46 13.84
CA LEU A 176 2.27 13.63 12.98
C LEU A 176 2.90 12.25 12.75
N SER A 177 4.16 12.20 12.35
CA SER A 177 4.85 10.95 12.06
C SER A 177 4.97 10.05 13.29
N LEU A 178 5.31 10.62 14.46
CA LEU A 178 5.35 9.89 15.73
C LEU A 178 3.97 9.41 16.16
N SER A 179 2.93 10.23 16.00
CA SER A 179 1.55 9.84 16.32
C SER A 179 1.11 8.63 15.49
N VAL A 180 1.40 8.62 14.18
CA VAL A 180 1.07 7.50 13.30
C VAL A 180 1.90 6.26 13.68
N LEU A 181 3.18 6.44 14.03
CA LEU A 181 4.03 5.32 14.44
C LEU A 181 3.52 4.66 15.73
N VAL A 182 3.13 5.46 16.73
CA VAL A 182 2.53 4.97 17.99
C VAL A 182 1.23 4.25 17.70
N PHE A 183 0.35 4.83 16.87
CA PHE A 183 -0.91 4.20 16.48
C PHE A 183 -0.70 2.84 15.80
N LEU A 184 0.22 2.75 14.84
CA LEU A 184 0.53 1.49 14.14
C LEU A 184 1.13 0.46 15.09
N THR A 185 2.01 0.87 16.02
CA THR A 185 2.59 -0.01 17.04
C THR A 185 1.51 -0.55 17.98
N ALA A 186 0.57 0.31 18.39
CA ALA A 186 -0.57 -0.08 19.23
C ALA A 186 -1.50 -1.07 18.50
N ILE A 187 -1.82 -0.81 17.22
CA ILE A 187 -2.62 -1.73 16.40
C ILE A 187 -1.92 -3.08 16.24
N VAL A 188 -0.61 -3.10 16.01
CA VAL A 188 0.16 -4.35 15.94
C VAL A 188 0.08 -5.10 17.25
N LEU A 189 0.28 -4.44 18.39
CA LEU A 189 0.19 -5.06 19.70
C LEU A 189 -1.22 -5.62 19.98
N LEU A 190 -2.27 -4.89 19.62
CA LEU A 190 -3.66 -5.30 19.84
C LEU A 190 -4.08 -6.48 18.96
N LEU A 191 -3.66 -6.52 17.69
CA LEU A 191 -4.10 -7.55 16.75
C LEU A 191 -3.20 -8.79 16.72
N THR A 192 -1.90 -8.63 16.95
CA THR A 192 -0.89 -9.69 16.79
C THR A 192 -0.08 -9.97 18.06
N GLY A 193 -0.32 -9.22 19.14
CA GLY A 193 0.34 -9.42 20.42
C GLY A 193 1.82 -9.09 20.41
N LEU A 194 2.53 -9.64 21.40
CA LEU A 194 3.96 -9.39 21.62
C LEU A 194 4.84 -9.98 20.51
N GLN A 195 4.44 -11.10 19.90
CA GLN A 195 5.18 -11.70 18.79
C GLN A 195 5.13 -10.82 17.54
N GLY A 196 3.99 -10.19 17.25
CA GLY A 196 3.89 -9.23 16.16
C GLY A 196 4.74 -7.99 16.39
N LEU A 197 4.86 -7.52 17.63
CA LEU A 197 5.82 -6.46 17.98
C LEU A 197 7.27 -6.89 17.71
N ALA A 198 7.64 -8.13 18.03
CA ALA A 198 8.98 -8.64 17.72
C ALA A 198 9.27 -8.62 16.21
N ILE A 199 8.31 -9.02 15.37
CA ILE A 199 8.44 -8.88 13.91
C ILE A 199 8.58 -7.42 13.52
N LEU A 200 7.70 -6.54 14.00
CA LEU A 200 7.72 -5.11 13.68
C LEU A 200 9.10 -4.52 13.98
N LEU A 201 9.63 -4.78 15.18
CA LEU A 201 10.94 -4.29 15.61
C LEU A 201 12.09 -4.88 14.78
N SER A 202 12.01 -6.15 14.38
CA SER A 202 13.02 -6.77 13.50
C SER A 202 12.96 -6.25 12.05
N ALA A 203 11.76 -5.88 11.58
CA ALA A 203 11.52 -5.41 10.23
C ALA A 203 11.97 -3.95 10.03
N ILE A 204 11.86 -3.10 11.06
CA ILE A 204 12.24 -1.67 11.01
C ILE A 204 13.69 -1.46 10.53
N PRO A 205 14.72 -2.10 11.11
CA PRO A 205 16.10 -1.97 10.64
C PRO A 205 16.30 -2.39 9.18
N ILE A 206 15.63 -3.46 8.75
CA ILE A 206 15.68 -3.95 7.36
C ILE A 206 15.05 -2.94 6.41
N GLY A 207 13.94 -2.32 6.80
CA GLY A 207 13.30 -1.27 6.02
C GLY A 207 14.16 0.00 5.96
N LEU A 208 14.76 0.41 7.09
CA LEU A 208 15.67 1.55 7.17
C LEU A 208 16.95 1.33 6.35
N SER A 209 17.48 0.11 6.29
CA SER A 209 18.69 -0.18 5.53
C SER A 209 18.56 0.17 4.05
N THR A 210 17.35 0.08 3.47
CA THR A 210 17.13 0.48 2.08
C THR A 210 17.41 1.96 1.84
N HIS A 211 17.11 2.82 2.82
CA HIS A 211 17.40 4.25 2.76
C HIS A 211 18.90 4.50 2.84
N PHE A 212 19.60 3.87 3.80
CA PHE A 212 21.04 4.04 3.99
C PHE A 212 21.88 3.47 2.84
N LEU A 213 21.42 2.38 2.21
CA LEU A 213 22.08 1.76 1.07
C LEU A 213 21.73 2.43 -0.27
N GLY A 214 20.83 3.41 -0.29
CA GLY A 214 20.40 4.08 -1.52
C GLY A 214 19.64 3.17 -2.50
N VAL A 215 19.08 2.05 -2.02
CA VAL A 215 18.35 1.08 -2.85
C VAL A 215 16.85 1.29 -2.77
N ARG A 216 16.13 0.86 -3.80
CA ARG A 216 14.66 0.94 -3.82
C ARG A 216 14.06 0.02 -2.75
N ARG A 217 13.10 0.54 -1.97
CA ARG A 217 12.35 -0.21 -0.94
C ARG A 217 11.64 -1.46 -1.48
N ILE A 218 11.41 -1.52 -2.79
CA ILE A 218 10.82 -2.68 -3.45
C ILE A 218 11.60 -3.98 -3.19
N ASN A 219 12.91 -3.88 -2.93
CA ASN A 219 13.76 -5.02 -2.55
C ASN A 219 13.31 -5.66 -1.22
N CYS A 220 12.59 -4.94 -0.37
CA CYS A 220 11.99 -5.51 0.84
C CYS A 220 10.88 -6.52 0.53
N MET A 221 10.26 -6.49 -0.65
CA MET A 221 9.26 -7.50 -1.08
C MET A 221 9.82 -8.91 -1.22
N GLY A 222 11.15 -9.07 -1.14
CA GLY A 222 11.77 -10.38 -0.92
C GLY A 222 11.15 -11.15 0.25
N CYS A 223 10.59 -10.46 1.26
CA CYS A 223 9.86 -11.09 2.36
C CYS A 223 8.63 -11.91 1.92
N LEU A 224 8.05 -11.62 0.75
CA LEU A 224 6.97 -12.41 0.16
C LEU A 224 7.48 -13.31 -0.96
N MET A 225 8.38 -12.80 -1.81
CA MET A 225 8.87 -13.56 -2.97
C MET A 225 9.64 -14.81 -2.55
N VAL A 226 10.54 -14.73 -1.55
CA VAL A 226 11.35 -15.88 -1.13
C VAL A 226 10.47 -17.01 -0.58
N PRO A 227 9.54 -16.78 0.36
CA PRO A 227 8.65 -17.83 0.85
C PRO A 227 7.78 -18.45 -0.25
N VAL A 228 7.25 -17.63 -1.17
CA VAL A 228 6.44 -18.12 -2.29
C VAL A 228 7.27 -18.97 -3.25
N MET A 229 8.50 -18.54 -3.59
CA MET A 229 9.39 -19.33 -4.44
C MET A 229 9.70 -20.69 -3.81
N ILE A 230 10.01 -20.71 -2.50
CA ILE A 230 10.27 -21.95 -1.78
C ILE A 230 9.03 -22.85 -1.79
N TRP A 231 7.84 -22.30 -1.55
CA TRP A 231 6.58 -23.07 -1.54
C TRP A 231 6.24 -23.71 -2.89
N TYR A 232 6.59 -23.09 -4.01
CA TYR A 232 6.35 -23.64 -5.35
C TYR A 232 7.47 -24.56 -5.87
N THR A 233 8.65 -24.53 -5.26
CA THR A 233 9.81 -25.32 -5.71
C THR A 233 10.13 -26.53 -4.82
N GLY A 234 9.59 -26.55 -3.60
CA GLY A 234 9.54 -27.73 -2.73
C GLY A 234 8.15 -28.34 -2.70
#